data_AF-A0A3C0DKD6-F1
#
_entry.id   AF-A0A3C0DKD6-F1
#
_cell.length_a   1.000
_cell.length_b   1.000
_cell.length_c   1.000
_cell.angle_alpha   90.00
_cell.angle_beta   90.00
_cell.angle_gamma   90.00
#
_symmetry.space_group_name_H-M   'P 1'
#
loop_
_entity.id
_entity.type
_entity.pdbx_description
1 polymer ?
#
loop_
_entity_poly.entity_id
_entity_poly.type
_entity_poly.pdbx_seq_one_letter_code
_entity_poly.pdbx_strand_id
1 'polypeptide(L)'
;GDIVIGHHPHVLQGIQVYKGKYIAYSLGNFLFGTYSSNKVKDSAVFEFTIENKAVTGLRFYPVLVENRIVQFRTRLHDAENSARVIRDMQAFSKRFGTVIENLGGVGTVK
;
A
#
# COMPACT_ATOMS: atom_id res chain seq x y z
N GLY A 1 11.81 17.23 -1.37
CA GLY A 1 10.55 16.90 -0.67
C GLY A 1 10.86 15.84 0.36
N ASP A 2 10.24 15.90 1.52
CA ASP A 2 10.50 14.95 2.62
C ASP A 2 9.43 13.85 2.56
N ILE A 3 9.86 12.60 2.52
CA ILE A 3 9.00 11.42 2.67
C ILE A 3 9.25 10.87 4.08
N VAL A 4 8.19 10.63 4.84
CA VAL A 4 8.28 9.94 6.14
C VAL A 4 7.72 8.54 5.96
N ILE A 5 8.59 7.53 6.10
CA ILE A 5 8.23 6.11 6.04
C ILE A 5 8.29 5.55 7.46
N GLY A 6 7.14 5.14 7.99
CA GLY A 6 7.09 4.32 9.22
C GLY A 6 7.20 2.85 8.87
N HIS A 7 8.06 2.10 9.57
CA HIS A 7 8.12 0.63 9.47
C HIS A 7 8.04 0.03 10.87
N HIS A 8 6.85 -0.41 11.31
CA HIS A 8 6.68 -1.35 12.43
C HIS A 8 5.21 -1.78 12.66
N PRO A 9 4.45 -2.14 11.61
CA PRO A 9 3.74 -3.42 11.71
C PRO A 9 3.67 -4.19 10.40
N HIS A 10 3.65 -5.52 10.50
CA HIS A 10 3.54 -6.50 9.42
C HIS A 10 2.20 -6.47 8.64
N VAL A 11 1.46 -5.36 8.69
CA VAL A 11 0.16 -5.13 8.06
C VAL A 11 0.11 -3.71 7.47
N LEU A 12 -0.67 -3.54 6.41
CA LEU A 12 -0.91 -2.24 5.78
C LEU A 12 -1.59 -1.27 6.77
N GLN A 13 -1.19 0.00 6.71
CA GLN A 13 -1.82 1.10 7.44
C GLN A 13 -2.18 2.24 6.49
N GLY A 14 -3.09 3.09 6.94
CA GLY A 14 -3.59 4.21 6.13
C GLY A 14 -2.49 5.18 5.69
N ILE A 15 -2.81 5.95 4.66
CA ILE A 15 -1.97 6.99 4.08
C ILE A 15 -2.53 8.35 4.51
N GLN A 16 -1.67 9.29 4.89
CA GLN A 16 -2.04 10.68 5.14
C GLN A 16 -1.40 11.60 4.11
N VAL A 17 -2.18 12.57 3.62
CA VAL A 17 -1.65 13.76 2.94
C VAL A 17 -1.63 14.91 3.94
N TYR A 18 -0.45 15.33 4.38
CA TYR A 18 -0.27 16.42 5.35
C TYR A 18 0.56 17.54 4.75
N LYS A 19 0.00 18.75 4.64
CA LYS A 19 0.64 19.93 4.04
C LYS A 19 1.25 19.65 2.65
N GLY A 20 0.53 18.88 1.82
CA GLY A 20 0.98 18.49 0.48
C GLY A 20 2.08 17.43 0.45
N LYS A 21 2.39 16.77 1.58
CA LYS A 21 3.37 15.68 1.68
C LYS A 21 2.66 14.36 2.00
N TYR A 22 3.09 13.27 1.37
CA TYR A 22 2.58 11.93 1.66
C TYR A 22 3.27 11.31 2.87
N ILE A 23 2.48 10.72 3.76
CA ILE A 23 2.92 9.93 4.91
C ILE A 23 2.29 8.54 4.79
N ALA A 24 3.12 7.52 4.56
CA ALA A 24 2.70 6.12 4.58
C ALA A 24 3.15 5.49 5.89
N TYR A 25 2.18 5.21 6.79
CA TYR A 25 2.47 4.77 8.16
C TYR A 25 2.98 3.32 8.24
N SER A 26 2.64 2.48 7.26
CA SER A 26 3.20 1.15 7.07
C SER A 26 2.99 0.66 5.64
N LEU A 27 4.03 0.05 5.06
CA LEU A 27 3.99 -0.52 3.71
C LEU A 27 3.64 -2.03 3.71
N GLY A 28 3.53 -2.66 4.89
CA GLY A 28 3.39 -4.12 5.02
C GLY A 28 4.71 -4.88 4.74
N ASN A 29 4.62 -6.19 4.55
CA ASN A 29 5.78 -7.07 4.31
C ASN A 29 6.07 -7.23 2.80
N PHE A 30 7.30 -6.99 2.34
CA PHE A 30 7.67 -7.14 0.92
C PHE A 30 8.33 -8.50 0.59
N LEU A 31 9.51 -8.79 1.13
CA LEU A 31 10.32 -9.99 0.83
C LEU A 31 10.26 -11.07 1.92
N PHE A 32 9.81 -10.74 3.12
CA PHE A 32 9.61 -11.70 4.21
C PHE A 32 8.20 -12.28 4.09
N GLY A 33 8.02 -13.18 3.13
CA GLY A 33 6.75 -13.86 2.90
C GLY A 33 6.30 -14.60 4.16
N THR A 34 4.99 -14.63 4.37
CA THR A 34 4.39 -15.26 5.55
C THR A 34 3.89 -16.66 5.22
N TYR A 35 3.97 -17.58 6.18
CA TYR A 35 3.25 -18.86 6.12
C TYR A 35 1.86 -18.77 6.76
N SER A 36 1.46 -17.58 7.22
CA SER A 36 0.16 -17.29 7.82
C SER A 36 -0.84 -16.87 6.74
N SER A 37 -2.01 -17.52 6.71
CA SER A 37 -3.11 -17.23 5.79
C SER A 37 -3.98 -16.04 6.21
N ASN A 38 -3.67 -15.41 7.36
CA ASN A 38 -4.40 -14.28 7.95
C ASN A 38 -4.03 -12.94 7.28
N LYS A 39 -4.50 -11.80 7.83
CA LYS A 39 -4.29 -10.41 7.34
C LYS A 39 -2.83 -10.01 7.01
N VAL A 40 -1.86 -10.84 7.37
CA VAL A 40 -0.41 -10.64 7.15
C VAL A 40 0.02 -10.99 5.72
N LYS A 41 -0.88 -11.59 4.92
CA LYS A 41 -0.61 -11.97 3.52
C LYS A 41 -0.76 -10.84 2.50
N ASP A 42 -1.47 -9.78 2.87
CA ASP A 42 -1.71 -8.63 2.02
C ASP A 42 -0.63 -7.58 2.28
N SER A 43 0.09 -7.16 1.24
CA SER A 43 1.03 -6.04 1.27
C SER A 43 0.82 -5.17 0.02
N ALA A 44 1.63 -4.13 -0.15
CA ALA A 44 1.60 -3.30 -1.34
C ALA A 44 3.00 -2.81 -1.71
N VAL A 45 3.26 -2.69 -3.01
CA VAL A 45 4.39 -1.92 -3.54
C VAL A 45 3.93 -0.48 -3.72
N PHE A 46 4.71 0.48 -3.23
CA PHE A 46 4.38 1.90 -3.35
C PHE A 46 5.26 2.55 -4.41
N GLU A 47 4.63 3.31 -5.29
CA GLU A 47 5.24 4.09 -6.36
C GLU A 47 5.02 5.57 -6.06
N PHE A 48 6.11 6.31 -5.90
CA PHE A 48 6.10 7.75 -5.68
C PHE A 48 6.56 8.45 -6.97
N THR A 49 5.80 9.45 -7.42
CA THR A 49 6.21 10.32 -8.52
C THR A 49 6.93 11.54 -7.96
N ILE A 50 8.12 11.84 -8.49
CA ILE A 50 8.93 12.99 -8.07
C ILE A 50 9.17 13.90 -9.27
N GLU A 51 8.70 15.15 -9.18
CA GLU A 51 8.88 16.18 -10.19
C GLU A 51 9.45 17.43 -9.54
N ASN A 52 10.45 18.07 -10.15
CA ASN A 52 11.05 19.31 -9.63
C ASN A 52 11.43 19.25 -8.14
N LYS A 53 11.94 18.10 -7.67
CA LYS A 53 12.30 17.80 -6.26
C LYS A 53 11.11 17.76 -5.28
N ALA A 54 9.87 17.76 -5.78
CA ALA A 54 8.64 17.58 -5.00
C ALA A 54 8.03 16.20 -5.31
N VAL A 55 7.42 15.56 -4.30
CA VAL A 55 6.64 14.33 -4.52
C VAL A 55 5.25 14.77 -4.97
N THR A 56 4.87 14.42 -6.20
CA THR A 56 3.63 14.89 -6.84
C THR A 56 2.57 13.82 -6.97
N GLY A 57 2.91 12.56 -6.70
CA GLY A 57 1.97 11.46 -6.78
C GLY A 57 2.36 10.28 -5.92
N LEU A 58 1.35 9.52 -5.52
CA LEU A 58 1.51 8.26 -4.80
C LEU A 58 0.51 7.23 -5.34
N ARG A 59 1.04 6.10 -5.80
CA ARG A 59 0.29 4.92 -6.19
C ARG A 59 0.74 3.72 -5.39
N PHE A 60 -0.13 2.74 -5.20
CA PHE A 60 0.24 1.48 -4.58
C PHE A 60 -0.43 0.30 -5.26
N TYR A 61 0.31 -0.79 -5.32
CA TYR A 61 -0.04 -2.02 -6.01
C TYR A 61 -0.19 -3.13 -4.97
N PRO A 62 -1.41 -3.60 -4.68
CA PRO A 62 -1.63 -4.72 -3.77
C PRO A 62 -0.87 -5.96 -4.23
N VAL A 63 -0.10 -6.57 -3.32
CA VAL A 63 0.67 -7.78 -3.56
C VAL A 63 0.35 -8.86 -2.54
N LEU A 64 0.34 -10.11 -3.02
CA LEU A 64 0.23 -11.30 -2.20
C LEU A 64 1.63 -11.77 -1.80
N VAL A 65 1.83 -11.97 -0.50
CA VAL A 65 3.11 -12.45 0.08
C VAL A 65 2.97 -13.76 0.87
N GLU A 66 1.86 -14.49 0.69
CA GLU A 66 1.67 -15.82 1.29
C GLU A 66 2.52 -16.86 0.56
N ASN A 67 3.60 -17.33 1.21
CA ASN A 67 4.59 -18.21 0.59
C ASN A 67 4.03 -19.57 0.13
N ARG A 68 2.95 -20.05 0.75
CA ARG A 68 2.24 -21.27 0.30
C ARG A 68 1.66 -21.13 -1.11
N ILE A 69 1.31 -19.90 -1.50
CA ILE A 69 0.72 -19.59 -2.79
C ILE A 69 1.78 -19.07 -3.75
N VAL A 70 2.63 -18.15 -3.28
CA VAL A 70 3.56 -17.43 -4.17
C VAL A 70 4.91 -18.13 -4.34
N GLN A 71 5.23 -19.14 -3.51
CA GLN A 71 6.48 -19.90 -3.58
C GLN A 71 7.73 -18.98 -3.67
N PHE A 72 7.80 -18.00 -2.78
CA PHE A 72 8.87 -16.98 -2.72
C PHE A 72 8.97 -16.06 -3.95
N ARG A 73 7.93 -16.01 -4.79
CA ARG A 73 7.83 -15.10 -5.93
C ARG A 73 6.62 -14.19 -5.75
N THR A 74 6.78 -13.08 -5.04
CA THR A 74 5.72 -12.08 -4.81
C THR A 74 4.99 -11.75 -6.12
N ARG A 75 3.66 -11.75 -6.06
CA ARG A 75 2.79 -11.45 -7.20
C ARG A 75 1.81 -10.34 -6.83
N LEU A 76 1.37 -9.59 -7.83
CA LEU A 76 0.18 -8.77 -7.69
C LEU A 76 -1.01 -9.65 -7.27
N HIS A 77 -1.89 -9.10 -6.44
CA HIS A 77 -3.19 -9.71 -6.25
C HIS A 77 -3.98 -9.72 -7.56
N ASP A 78 -4.94 -10.65 -7.68
CA ASP A 78 -5.98 -10.52 -8.71
C ASP A 78 -6.85 -9.27 -8.48
N ALA A 79 -7.74 -8.99 -9.44
CA ALA A 79 -8.56 -7.78 -9.41
C ALA A 79 -9.47 -7.70 -8.18
N GLU A 80 -10.05 -8.83 -7.74
CA GLU A 80 -10.96 -8.88 -6.60
C GLU A 80 -10.23 -8.62 -5.29
N ASN A 81 -9.12 -9.32 -5.06
CA ASN A 81 -8.29 -9.15 -3.89
C ASN A 81 -7.65 -7.76 -3.86
N SER A 82 -7.22 -7.24 -5.01
CA SER A 82 -6.70 -5.87 -5.12
C SER A 82 -7.76 -4.84 -4.71
N ALA A 83 -8.99 -4.99 -5.20
CA ALA A 83 -10.10 -4.12 -4.82
C ALA A 83 -10.45 -4.23 -3.32
N ARG A 84 -10.32 -5.41 -2.70
CA ARG A 84 -10.45 -5.55 -1.23
C ARG A 84 -9.37 -4.76 -0.51
N VAL A 85 -8.10 -4.97 -0.86
CA VAL A 85 -6.97 -4.29 -0.20
C VAL A 85 -7.08 -2.77 -0.35
N ILE A 86 -7.50 -2.27 -1.52
CA ILE A 86 -7.72 -0.83 -1.72
C ILE A 86 -8.86 -0.30 -0.85
N ARG A 87 -9.96 -1.07 -0.68
CA ARG A 87 -11.05 -0.69 0.25
C ARG A 87 -10.59 -0.62 1.69
N ASP A 88 -9.75 -1.56 2.13
CA ASP A 88 -9.17 -1.52 3.47
C ASP A 88 -8.29 -0.27 3.65
N MET A 89 -7.45 0.05 2.65
CA MET A 89 -6.63 1.26 2.64
C MET A 89 -7.47 2.54 2.67
N GLN A 90 -8.59 2.59 1.94
CA GLN A 90 -9.55 3.71 2.02
C GLN A 90 -10.11 3.86 3.44
N ALA A 91 -10.52 2.76 4.07
CA ALA A 91 -11.04 2.77 5.44
C ALA A 91 -10.00 3.26 6.46
N PHE A 92 -8.75 2.78 6.35
CA PHE A 92 -7.67 3.20 7.24
C PHE A 92 -7.27 4.67 7.05
N SER A 93 -7.41 5.17 5.82
CA SER A 93 -7.00 6.53 5.45
C SER A 93 -8.11 7.57 5.68
N LYS A 94 -9.37 7.12 5.86
CA LYS A 94 -10.54 7.98 6.09
C LYS A 94 -10.34 8.96 7.25
N ARG A 95 -9.71 8.52 8.34
CA ARG A 95 -9.41 9.36 9.52
C ARG A 95 -8.49 10.56 9.23
N PHE A 96 -7.76 10.51 8.11
CA PHE A 96 -6.84 11.56 7.68
C PHE A 96 -7.43 12.47 6.60
N GLY A 97 -8.63 12.17 6.10
CA GLY A 97 -9.24 12.86 4.95
C GLY A 97 -8.60 12.53 3.59
N THR A 98 -7.68 11.56 3.54
CA THR A 98 -7.01 11.15 2.30
C THR A 98 -7.98 10.41 1.39
N VAL A 99 -8.04 10.81 0.13
CA VAL A 99 -8.85 10.15 -0.90
C VAL A 99 -7.97 9.18 -1.68
N ILE A 100 -8.45 7.95 -1.84
CA ILE A 100 -7.77 6.90 -2.60
C ILE A 100 -8.75 6.37 -3.63
N GLU A 101 -8.36 6.36 -4.91
CA GLU A 101 -9.11 5.78 -6.01
C GLU A 101 -8.57 4.40 -6.39
N ASN A 102 -9.47 3.51 -6.80
CA ASN A 102 -9.10 2.23 -7.41
C ASN A 102 -9.13 2.39 -8.93
N LEU A 103 -7.96 2.45 -9.56
CA LEU A 103 -7.80 2.50 -11.00
C LEU A 103 -7.29 1.15 -11.49
N GLY A 104 -8.22 0.26 -11.86
CA GLY A 104 -7.88 -1.05 -12.45
C GLY A 104 -7.09 -1.98 -11.52
N GLY A 105 -7.33 -1.94 -10.20
CA GLY A 105 -6.58 -2.71 -9.21
C GLY A 105 -5.37 -1.99 -8.63
N VAL A 106 -5.16 -0.71 -9.01
CA VAL A 106 -4.10 0.14 -8.47
C VAL A 106 -4.70 1.24 -7.60
N GLY A 107 -4.25 1.34 -6.36
CA GLY A 107 -4.64 2.43 -5.47
C GLY A 107 -3.90 3.71 -5.83
N THR A 108 -4.63 4.80 -6.09
CA THR A 108 -4.06 6.11 -6.46
C THR A 108 -4.51 7.16 -5.45
N VAL A 109 -3.57 7.84 -4.81
CA VAL A 109 -3.85 8.85 -3.78
C VAL A 109 -4.06 10.22 -4.44
N LYS A 110 -5.15 10.91 -4.06
CA LYS A 110 -5.50 12.26 -4.50
C LYS A 110 -5.22 13.31 -3.43
#